data_AF-A0A258BAB2-F1
#
_entry.id   AF-A0A258BAB2-F1
#
_cell.length_a   1.000
_cell.length_b   1.000
_cell.length_c   1.000
_cell.angle_alpha   90.00
_cell.angle_beta   90.00
_cell.angle_gamma   90.00
#
_symmetry.space_group_name_H-M   'P 1'
#
loop_
_entity.id
_entity.type
_entity.pdbx_description
1 polymer ?
#
loop_
_entity_poly.entity_id
_entity_poly.type
_entity_poly.pdbx_seq_one_letter_code
_entity_poly.pdbx_strand_id
1 'polypeptide(L)'
;MMAPVSLKKGEIKTVEFIVNVRNASLATAEQDVAKASKVGLRGDEATESRTWDDRLTVSFSGAAPAVQAVEIVPVQARRVFMAGDSTVTDQGGTDYASWGQMLPRFLEADVSVANHARSGETMKSFVTSLRWDKLLSEARAGDVLLIQFGHNDQKKQWPRTYVSAEQSYPAWLKAFAADAQARGMKVVLISSVSRRTFKDGKITNTLAGYDDAVRKVAAELNVPFIDLTAKTATFYEALGLDISPQAFGNGGKDGTHHNAYGAFVIANYVASAITDPKSGLDLKAAPDFVAFDPSKPADPQNFELKPTDWPVMREVVTKISGN
;
A
#
# COMPACT_ATOMS: atom_id res chain seq x y z
N MET A 1 -6.04 4.98 7.96
CA MET A 1 -6.93 6.15 8.20
C MET A 1 -8.35 5.64 8.36
N MET A 2 -9.13 6.17 9.30
CA MET A 2 -10.55 5.82 9.47
C MET A 2 -11.46 6.78 8.69
N ALA A 3 -12.73 6.40 8.52
CA ALA A 3 -13.78 7.32 8.07
C ALA A 3 -13.91 8.51 9.05
N PRO A 4 -14.22 9.74 8.56
CA PRO A 4 -14.52 10.86 9.43
C PRO A 4 -15.62 10.53 10.44
N VAL A 5 -15.41 10.89 11.70
CA VAL A 5 -16.38 10.71 12.77
C VAL A 5 -17.01 12.07 13.09
N SER A 6 -18.29 12.22 12.77
CA SER A 6 -19.06 13.40 13.16
C SER A 6 -19.96 13.07 14.34
N LEU A 7 -19.93 13.92 15.37
CA LEU A 7 -20.71 13.76 16.59
C LEU A 7 -21.67 14.95 16.74
N LYS A 8 -22.88 14.67 17.23
CA LYS A 8 -23.78 15.71 17.74
C LYS A 8 -23.34 16.16 19.12
N LYS A 9 -23.77 17.34 19.56
CA LYS A 9 -23.48 17.85 20.91
C LYS A 9 -23.98 16.85 21.97
N GLY A 10 -23.06 16.37 22.81
CA GLY A 10 -23.34 15.40 23.88
C GLY A 10 -23.37 13.93 23.44
N GLU A 11 -23.19 13.63 22.15
CA GLU A 11 -23.07 12.27 21.65
C GLU A 11 -21.70 11.68 22.03
N ILE A 12 -21.71 10.42 22.48
CA ILE A 12 -20.51 9.61 22.68
C ILE A 12 -20.60 8.43 21.73
N LYS A 13 -19.53 8.18 20.97
CA LYS A 13 -19.43 7.08 20.04
C LYS A 13 -18.09 6.37 20.21
N THR A 14 -18.13 5.06 20.35
CA THR A 14 -16.94 4.21 20.25
C THR A 14 -16.71 3.89 18.77
N VAL A 15 -15.46 4.01 18.34
CA VAL A 15 -15.02 3.60 17.01
C VAL A 15 -13.82 2.67 17.16
N GLU A 16 -13.81 1.63 16.36
CA GLU A 16 -12.81 0.57 16.42
C GLU A 16 -12.13 0.43 15.07
N PHE A 17 -10.85 0.09 15.11
CA PHE A 17 -10.05 -0.18 13.93
C PHE A 17 -8.86 -1.05 14.32
N ILE A 18 -8.37 -1.82 13.36
CA ILE A 18 -7.22 -2.69 13.56
C ILE A 18 -6.01 -2.10 12.84
N VAL A 19 -4.86 -2.14 13.52
CA VAL A 19 -3.57 -1.72 12.97
C VAL A 19 -2.60 -2.87 13.04
N ASN A 20 -1.75 -3.00 12.01
CA ASN A 20 -0.58 -3.87 12.08
C ASN A 20 0.56 -3.09 12.72
N VAL A 21 1.08 -3.58 13.85
CA VAL A 21 2.32 -3.10 14.45
C VAL A 21 3.45 -4.02 14.00
N ARG A 22 4.50 -3.44 13.41
CA ARG A 22 5.66 -4.19 12.92
C ARG A 22 6.96 -3.47 13.30
N ASN A 23 8.00 -4.26 13.53
CA ASN A 23 9.36 -3.77 13.77
C ASN A 23 10.34 -4.43 12.81
N ALA A 24 11.57 -3.91 12.78
CA ALA A 24 12.61 -4.47 11.91
C ALA A 24 13.15 -5.83 12.37
N SER A 25 12.88 -6.26 13.61
CA SER A 25 13.45 -7.48 14.18
C SER A 25 12.88 -8.73 13.52
N LEU A 26 13.77 -9.67 13.23
CA LEU A 26 13.46 -10.96 12.62
C LEU A 26 14.17 -12.06 13.40
N ALA A 27 13.38 -12.93 14.05
CA ALA A 27 13.92 -14.00 14.90
C ALA A 27 14.77 -15.00 14.11
N THR A 28 14.33 -15.35 12.90
CA THR A 28 15.06 -16.20 11.95
C THR A 28 14.84 -15.68 10.53
N ALA A 29 15.92 -15.55 9.76
CA ALA A 29 15.83 -15.32 8.32
C ALA A 29 16.01 -16.66 7.60
N GLU A 30 15.36 -16.86 6.46
CA GLU A 30 15.54 -18.08 5.68
C GLU A 30 17.00 -18.19 5.18
N GLN A 31 17.62 -17.03 4.91
CA GLN A 31 19.01 -16.92 4.48
C GLN A 31 20.03 -16.98 5.64
N ASP A 32 19.61 -16.83 6.90
CA ASP A 32 20.49 -16.90 8.07
C ASP A 32 19.72 -17.43 9.30
N VAL A 33 19.55 -18.75 9.34
CA VAL A 33 18.75 -19.47 10.35
C VAL A 33 19.38 -19.43 11.74
N ALA A 34 20.65 -19.02 11.85
CA ALA A 34 21.44 -19.10 13.08
C ALA A 34 21.61 -17.75 13.82
N LYS A 35 21.14 -16.63 13.25
CA LYS A 35 21.28 -15.30 13.87
C LYS A 35 20.01 -14.48 13.78
N ALA A 36 19.70 -13.81 14.89
CA ALA A 36 18.72 -12.73 14.92
C ALA A 36 19.10 -11.72 13.83
N SER A 37 18.20 -11.58 12.87
CA SER A 37 18.38 -10.72 11.71
C SER A 37 17.47 -9.51 11.84
N LYS A 38 17.69 -8.51 10.99
CA LYS A 38 16.80 -7.35 10.94
C LYS A 38 16.59 -6.89 9.52
N VAL A 39 15.39 -6.40 9.25
CA VAL A 39 15.10 -5.69 8.01
C VAL A 39 16.09 -4.55 7.85
N GLY A 40 16.72 -4.47 6.68
CA GLY A 40 17.65 -3.41 6.34
C GLY A 40 16.93 -2.09 6.09
N LEU A 41 16.61 -1.35 7.16
CA LEU A 41 16.03 0.00 7.06
C LEU A 41 17.05 0.96 6.43
N ARG A 42 16.58 1.87 5.56
CA ARG A 42 17.45 2.78 4.79
C ARG A 42 16.92 4.20 4.76
N GLY A 43 17.83 5.16 4.99
CA GLY A 43 17.53 6.59 4.85
C GLY A 43 16.52 7.06 5.91
N ASP A 44 15.53 7.80 5.43
CA ASP A 44 14.38 8.32 6.18
C ASP A 44 13.62 7.22 6.96
N GLU A 45 13.57 5.99 6.46
CA GLU A 45 12.89 4.90 7.17
C GLU A 45 13.54 4.56 8.52
N ALA A 46 14.85 4.77 8.67
CA ALA A 46 15.57 4.49 9.92
C ALA A 46 15.51 5.64 10.94
N THR A 47 15.18 6.85 10.48
CA THR A 47 15.29 8.08 11.29
C THR A 47 13.98 8.83 11.46
N GLU A 48 13.04 8.68 10.52
CA GLU A 48 11.81 9.48 10.42
C GLU A 48 10.55 8.63 10.35
N SER A 49 10.64 7.37 9.88
CA SER A 49 9.49 6.48 9.84
C SER A 49 9.07 6.03 11.25
N ARG A 50 7.74 5.99 11.46
CA ARG A 50 7.09 5.50 12.68
C ARG A 50 6.38 4.14 12.47
N THR A 51 6.79 3.39 11.44
CA THR A 51 6.13 2.13 11.04
C THR A 51 7.04 0.89 11.11
N TRP A 52 8.25 1.05 11.67
CA TRP A 52 9.26 -0.02 11.83
C TRP A 52 9.94 -0.02 13.21
N ASP A 53 9.27 0.54 14.22
CA ASP A 53 9.74 0.62 15.61
C ASP A 53 8.85 -0.22 16.56
N ASP A 54 9.05 -0.09 17.86
CA ASP A 54 8.29 -0.76 18.92
C ASP A 54 7.13 0.09 19.46
N ARG A 55 6.68 1.09 18.70
CA ARG A 55 5.69 2.08 19.16
C ARG A 55 4.40 1.98 18.34
N LEU A 56 3.31 2.47 18.95
CA LEU A 56 2.08 2.76 18.24
C LEU A 56 1.89 4.28 18.21
N THR A 57 1.84 4.86 17.01
CA THR A 57 1.56 6.30 16.84
C THR A 57 0.12 6.48 16.40
N VAL A 58 -0.68 7.19 17.19
CA VAL A 58 -2.08 7.52 16.88
C VAL A 58 -2.21 9.04 16.75
N SER A 59 -2.92 9.48 15.71
CA SER A 59 -3.21 10.90 15.49
C SER A 59 -4.71 11.14 15.38
N PHE A 60 -5.16 12.24 15.98
CA PHE A 60 -6.55 12.69 15.95
C PHE A 60 -6.60 14.06 15.27
N SER A 61 -7.23 14.13 14.10
CA SER A 61 -7.44 15.36 13.34
C SER A 61 -8.90 15.81 13.34
N GLY A 62 -9.13 17.00 12.79
CA GLY A 62 -10.44 17.64 12.66
C GLY A 62 -10.42 19.02 13.32
N ALA A 63 -11.47 19.81 13.09
CA ALA A 63 -11.57 21.16 13.65
C ALA A 63 -11.72 21.16 15.19
N ALA A 64 -12.25 20.07 15.78
CA ALA A 64 -12.45 19.92 17.21
C ALA A 64 -12.37 18.44 17.64
N PRO A 65 -11.17 17.83 17.72
CA PRO A 65 -11.02 16.45 18.19
C PRO A 65 -11.52 16.31 19.64
N ALA A 66 -12.39 15.33 19.89
CA ALA A 66 -13.09 15.15 21.18
C ALA A 66 -12.87 13.75 21.76
N VAL A 67 -11.63 13.27 21.74
CA VAL A 67 -11.25 11.93 22.23
C VAL A 67 -11.29 11.91 23.76
N GLN A 68 -12.05 10.98 24.33
CA GLN A 68 -12.15 10.82 25.79
C GLN A 68 -11.29 9.67 26.32
N ALA A 69 -11.14 8.59 25.55
CA ALA A 69 -10.36 7.41 25.92
C ALA A 69 -9.81 6.72 24.68
N VAL A 70 -8.72 5.97 24.86
CA VAL A 70 -8.14 5.07 23.86
C VAL A 70 -7.82 3.77 24.59
N GLU A 71 -8.38 2.66 24.10
CA GLU A 71 -8.08 1.33 24.57
C GLU A 71 -7.32 0.58 23.47
N ILE A 72 -6.24 -0.10 23.84
CA ILE A 72 -5.40 -0.87 22.91
C ILE A 72 -5.41 -2.30 23.41
N VAL A 73 -6.03 -3.19 22.64
CA VAL A 73 -6.10 -4.62 22.94
C VAL A 73 -5.48 -5.43 21.80
N PRO A 74 -4.75 -6.52 22.10
CA PRO A 74 -4.28 -7.43 21.06
C PRO A 74 -5.47 -8.17 20.44
N VAL A 75 -5.52 -8.22 19.11
CA VAL A 75 -6.56 -8.91 18.36
C VAL A 75 -5.97 -9.85 17.32
N GLN A 76 -6.70 -10.91 16.99
CA GLN A 76 -6.41 -11.76 15.84
C GLN A 76 -7.32 -11.34 14.69
N ALA A 77 -6.72 -10.73 13.67
CA ALA A 77 -7.43 -10.20 12.52
C ALA A 77 -7.05 -10.95 11.25
N ARG A 78 -7.92 -10.89 10.25
CA ARG A 78 -7.55 -11.23 8.88
C ARG A 78 -6.48 -10.24 8.40
N ARG A 79 -5.41 -10.70 7.76
CA ARG A 79 -4.35 -9.79 7.30
C ARG A 79 -4.28 -9.68 5.79
N VAL A 80 -4.04 -8.45 5.35
CA VAL A 80 -3.64 -8.11 3.98
C VAL A 80 -2.22 -7.59 4.03
N PHE A 81 -1.29 -8.40 3.53
CA PHE A 81 0.11 -8.02 3.35
C PHE A 81 0.31 -7.33 2.01
N MET A 82 1.23 -6.38 1.96
CA MET A 82 1.59 -5.70 0.71
C MET A 82 3.11 -5.71 0.52
N ALA A 83 3.55 -6.15 -0.65
CA ALA A 83 4.93 -6.09 -1.12
C ALA A 83 5.00 -5.20 -2.35
N GLY A 84 5.85 -4.18 -2.31
CA GLY A 84 5.98 -3.25 -3.43
C GLY A 84 6.98 -2.12 -3.23
N ASP A 85 6.87 -1.12 -4.09
CA ASP A 85 7.79 0.01 -4.19
C ASP A 85 7.24 1.34 -3.63
N SER A 86 7.74 2.49 -4.10
CA SER A 86 7.33 3.83 -3.66
C SER A 86 5.86 4.16 -3.93
N THR A 87 5.24 3.48 -4.89
CA THR A 87 3.82 3.69 -5.21
C THR A 87 2.88 2.91 -4.27
N VAL A 88 3.44 2.07 -3.39
CA VAL A 88 2.73 1.24 -2.42
C VAL A 88 3.10 1.59 -0.97
N THR A 89 4.35 1.96 -0.70
CA THR A 89 4.92 2.21 0.66
C THR A 89 4.16 3.24 1.48
N ASP A 90 4.21 3.14 2.81
CA ASP A 90 3.81 4.25 3.66
C ASP A 90 4.74 5.44 3.42
N GLN A 91 4.20 6.60 3.01
CA GLN A 91 4.94 7.82 2.76
C GLN A 91 4.92 8.73 4.01
N GLY A 92 6.04 9.39 4.27
CA GLY A 92 6.12 10.49 5.24
C GLY A 92 5.75 11.84 4.64
N GLY A 93 5.43 12.81 5.50
CA GLY A 93 5.11 14.18 5.09
C GLY A 93 3.73 14.34 4.45
N THR A 94 3.52 15.46 3.75
CA THR A 94 2.22 15.86 3.17
C THR A 94 2.21 15.89 1.64
N ASP A 95 3.38 15.93 0.99
CA ASP A 95 3.47 16.08 -0.46
C ASP A 95 3.18 14.79 -1.22
N TYR A 96 3.51 13.64 -0.63
CA TYR A 96 3.40 12.33 -1.27
C TYR A 96 2.52 11.38 -0.45
N ALA A 97 1.79 10.53 -1.17
CA ALA A 97 1.09 9.39 -0.60
C ALA A 97 1.09 8.24 -1.60
N SER A 98 0.81 7.04 -1.10
CA SER A 98 0.73 5.83 -1.91
C SER A 98 -0.62 5.16 -1.76
N TRP A 99 -1.00 4.31 -2.73
CA TRP A 99 -2.27 3.61 -2.62
C TRP A 99 -2.26 2.60 -1.47
N GLY A 100 -1.12 1.96 -1.18
CA GLY A 100 -1.02 1.00 -0.08
C GLY A 100 -1.25 1.67 1.28
N GLN A 101 -0.73 2.88 1.47
CA GLN A 101 -0.96 3.69 2.67
C GLN A 101 -2.44 4.04 2.89
N MET A 102 -3.21 4.19 1.81
CA MET A 102 -4.62 4.58 1.85
C MET A 102 -5.58 3.39 1.92
N LEU A 103 -5.16 2.20 1.50
CA LEU A 103 -5.99 0.99 1.46
C LEU A 103 -6.77 0.69 2.77
N PRO A 104 -6.20 0.84 3.99
CA PRO A 104 -6.91 0.54 5.23
C PRO A 104 -8.24 1.29 5.40
N ARG A 105 -8.41 2.46 4.76
CA ARG A 105 -9.64 3.25 4.83
C ARG A 105 -10.85 2.52 4.23
N PHE A 106 -10.62 1.64 3.27
CA PHE A 106 -11.67 1.04 2.45
C PHE A 106 -12.03 -0.38 2.84
N LEU A 107 -11.36 -0.94 3.84
CA LEU A 107 -11.61 -2.31 4.32
C LEU A 107 -12.44 -2.29 5.59
N GLU A 108 -13.17 -3.38 5.81
CA GLU A 108 -13.90 -3.62 7.05
C GLU A 108 -12.96 -3.58 8.28
N ALA A 109 -13.51 -3.23 9.44
CA ALA A 109 -12.73 -3.02 10.66
C ALA A 109 -12.05 -4.29 11.21
N ASP A 110 -12.41 -5.48 10.71
CA ASP A 110 -11.84 -6.78 11.09
C ASP A 110 -10.58 -7.17 10.29
N VAL A 111 -10.13 -6.31 9.38
CA VAL A 111 -8.93 -6.52 8.55
C VAL A 111 -7.76 -5.65 9.04
N SER A 112 -6.60 -6.28 9.20
CA SER A 112 -5.33 -5.61 9.45
C SER A 112 -4.52 -5.51 8.15
N VAL A 113 -3.98 -4.34 7.83
CA VAL A 113 -3.12 -4.13 6.65
C VAL A 113 -1.67 -4.01 7.08
N ALA A 114 -0.82 -4.90 6.57
CA ALA A 114 0.61 -4.94 6.83
C ALA A 114 1.37 -4.49 5.57
N ASN A 115 1.75 -3.20 5.51
CA ASN A 115 2.44 -2.63 4.37
C ASN A 115 3.97 -2.80 4.48
N HIS A 116 4.54 -3.79 3.78
CA HIS A 116 5.99 -4.02 3.81
C HIS A 116 6.72 -3.31 2.67
N ALA A 117 5.99 -2.67 1.76
CA ALA A 117 6.56 -1.94 0.63
C ALA A 117 7.51 -0.82 1.09
N ARG A 118 8.46 -0.47 0.22
CA ARG A 118 9.41 0.61 0.48
C ARG A 118 9.82 1.33 -0.79
N SER A 119 9.98 2.64 -0.70
CA SER A 119 10.44 3.48 -1.80
C SER A 119 11.71 2.93 -2.46
N GLY A 120 11.77 2.89 -3.79
CA GLY A 120 12.97 2.45 -4.51
C GLY A 120 13.26 0.94 -4.50
N GLU A 121 12.39 0.10 -3.90
CA GLU A 121 12.55 -1.35 -3.96
C GLU A 121 12.34 -1.91 -5.36
N THR A 122 13.17 -2.89 -5.69
CA THR A 122 12.99 -3.93 -6.73
C THR A 122 12.65 -5.24 -6.02
N MET A 123 12.14 -6.26 -6.72
CA MET A 123 11.93 -7.58 -6.09
C MET A 123 13.22 -8.15 -5.48
N LYS A 124 14.36 -7.99 -6.18
CA LYS A 124 15.67 -8.43 -5.67
C LYS A 124 16.08 -7.70 -4.41
N SER A 125 15.96 -6.37 -4.40
CA SER A 125 16.37 -5.59 -3.23
C SER A 125 15.47 -5.84 -2.03
N PHE A 126 14.17 -6.12 -2.25
CA PHE A 126 13.19 -6.45 -1.23
C PHE A 126 13.56 -7.75 -0.47
N VAL A 127 14.06 -8.76 -1.19
CA VAL A 127 14.61 -9.98 -0.58
C VAL A 127 15.91 -9.67 0.14
N THR A 128 16.87 -9.01 -0.51
CA THR A 128 18.18 -8.74 0.12
C THR A 128 18.11 -7.82 1.35
N SER A 129 17.04 -7.04 1.51
CA SER A 129 16.77 -6.24 2.71
C SER A 129 16.00 -7.00 3.79
N LEU A 130 15.74 -8.31 3.61
CA LEU A 130 14.98 -9.18 4.50
C LEU A 130 13.52 -8.75 4.72
N ARG A 131 12.94 -7.94 3.82
CA ARG A 131 11.51 -7.57 3.90
C ARG A 131 10.62 -8.74 3.54
N TRP A 132 11.05 -9.52 2.56
CA TRP A 132 10.37 -10.77 2.17
C TRP A 132 10.35 -11.75 3.35
N ASP A 133 11.51 -12.03 3.95
CA ASP A 133 11.61 -12.88 5.14
C ASP A 133 10.73 -12.38 6.29
N LYS A 134 10.75 -11.07 6.56
CA LYS A 134 9.92 -10.46 7.60
C LYS A 134 8.42 -10.65 7.34
N LEU A 135 7.96 -10.41 6.12
CA LEU A 135 6.58 -10.65 5.70
C LEU A 135 6.19 -12.11 5.91
N LEU A 136 7.00 -13.03 5.40
CA LEU A 136 6.75 -14.48 5.48
C LEU A 136 6.81 -15.01 6.92
N SER A 137 7.62 -14.41 7.79
CA SER A 137 7.71 -14.78 9.21
C SER A 137 6.41 -14.50 9.99
N GLU A 138 5.61 -13.55 9.50
CA GLU A 138 4.34 -13.19 10.11
C GLU A 138 3.17 -13.87 9.43
N ALA A 139 3.32 -14.38 8.21
CA ALA A 139 2.24 -14.97 7.41
C ALA A 139 1.55 -16.15 8.11
N ARG A 140 0.23 -16.25 7.91
CA ARG A 140 -0.59 -17.39 8.34
C ARG A 140 -1.46 -17.86 7.19
N ALA A 141 -1.89 -19.11 7.29
CA ALA A 141 -2.85 -19.68 6.36
C ALA A 141 -4.11 -18.81 6.30
N GLY A 142 -4.55 -18.55 5.08
CA GLY A 142 -5.67 -17.68 4.78
C GLY A 142 -5.23 -16.28 4.36
N ASP A 143 -4.24 -15.65 4.98
CA ASP A 143 -3.91 -14.23 4.73
C ASP A 143 -3.80 -13.87 3.25
N VAL A 144 -4.08 -12.62 2.91
CA VAL A 144 -4.00 -12.13 1.53
C VAL A 144 -2.67 -11.41 1.32
N LEU A 145 -1.99 -11.64 0.21
CA LEU A 145 -0.78 -10.94 -0.20
C LEU A 145 -1.00 -10.20 -1.52
N LEU A 146 -0.84 -8.88 -1.49
CA LEU A 146 -0.83 -8.02 -2.68
C LEU A 146 0.61 -7.76 -3.11
N ILE A 147 0.94 -8.07 -4.37
CA ILE A 147 2.30 -7.90 -4.91
C ILE A 147 2.26 -6.90 -6.06
N GLN A 148 3.00 -5.80 -5.94
CA GLN A 148 3.14 -4.80 -7.01
C GLN A 148 4.59 -4.29 -7.11
N PHE A 149 5.28 -4.68 -8.18
CA PHE A 149 6.64 -4.23 -8.53
C PHE A 149 6.73 -3.92 -10.03
N GLY A 150 7.78 -3.23 -10.45
CA GLY A 150 8.03 -2.94 -11.87
C GLY A 150 8.80 -1.63 -12.11
N HIS A 151 8.42 -0.54 -11.44
CA HIS A 151 9.00 0.79 -11.70
C HIS A 151 10.52 0.87 -11.52
N ASN A 152 11.04 0.15 -10.53
CA ASN A 152 12.47 0.09 -10.24
C ASN A 152 13.14 -1.11 -10.91
N ASP A 153 12.43 -2.22 -11.04
CA ASP A 153 12.89 -3.45 -11.68
C ASP A 153 13.30 -3.22 -13.14
N GLN A 154 12.68 -2.25 -13.82
CA GLN A 154 13.00 -1.87 -15.20
C GLN A 154 14.29 -1.04 -15.38
N LYS A 155 14.92 -0.58 -14.29
CA LYS A 155 16.11 0.30 -14.36
C LYS A 155 17.36 -0.51 -14.71
N LYS A 156 17.66 -0.64 -16.00
CA LYS A 156 18.87 -1.32 -16.51
C LYS A 156 20.18 -0.73 -15.95
N GLN A 157 20.19 0.55 -15.59
CA GLN A 157 21.32 1.22 -14.95
C GLN A 157 21.55 0.78 -13.49
N TRP A 158 20.67 -0.04 -12.92
CA TRP A 158 20.85 -0.69 -11.62
C TRP A 158 21.17 -2.18 -11.82
N PRO A 159 22.32 -2.55 -12.43
CA PRO A 159 22.56 -3.90 -12.95
C PRO A 159 22.47 -5.00 -11.89
N ARG A 160 22.77 -4.69 -10.63
CA ARG A 160 22.70 -5.64 -9.51
C ARG A 160 21.26 -6.03 -9.15
N THR A 161 20.31 -5.12 -9.34
CA THR A 161 18.91 -5.29 -8.92
C THR A 161 17.92 -5.23 -10.08
N TYR A 162 18.39 -4.96 -11.30
CA TYR A 162 17.59 -5.05 -12.53
C TYR A 162 16.95 -6.43 -12.68
N VAL A 163 15.67 -6.44 -13.04
CA VAL A 163 14.88 -7.66 -13.27
C VAL A 163 14.17 -7.53 -14.61
N SER A 164 14.64 -8.21 -15.66
CA SER A 164 14.09 -8.15 -17.02
C SER A 164 12.62 -8.59 -17.13
N ALA A 165 11.80 -7.80 -17.83
CA ALA A 165 10.38 -8.05 -18.06
C ALA A 165 10.10 -9.43 -18.69
N GLU A 166 10.94 -9.87 -19.62
CA GLU A 166 10.71 -11.07 -20.44
C GLU A 166 11.08 -12.37 -19.75
N GLN A 167 12.00 -12.33 -18.77
CA GLN A 167 12.61 -13.53 -18.21
C GLN A 167 12.55 -13.53 -16.69
N SER A 168 13.32 -12.64 -16.06
CA SER A 168 13.51 -12.71 -14.61
C SER A 168 12.31 -12.16 -13.83
N TYR A 169 11.57 -11.18 -14.36
CA TYR A 169 10.42 -10.60 -13.66
C TYR A 169 9.29 -11.62 -13.49
N PRO A 170 8.87 -12.36 -14.55
CA PRO A 170 7.94 -13.48 -14.39
C PRO A 170 8.44 -14.56 -13.42
N ALA A 171 9.72 -14.91 -13.48
CA ALA A 171 10.29 -15.94 -12.60
C ALA A 171 10.25 -15.52 -11.13
N TRP A 172 10.58 -14.26 -10.81
CA TRP A 172 10.50 -13.73 -9.45
C TRP A 172 9.07 -13.65 -8.93
N LEU A 173 8.10 -13.20 -9.76
CA LEU A 173 6.69 -13.19 -9.37
C LEU A 173 6.17 -14.60 -9.04
N LYS A 174 6.54 -15.61 -9.85
CA LYS A 174 6.18 -17.01 -9.59
C LYS A 174 6.81 -17.53 -8.31
N ALA A 175 8.08 -17.20 -8.03
CA ALA A 175 8.74 -17.58 -6.78
C ALA A 175 8.05 -16.94 -5.56
N PHE A 176 7.75 -15.64 -5.59
CA PHE A 176 7.05 -14.96 -4.51
C PHE A 176 5.65 -15.55 -4.29
N ALA A 177 4.92 -15.84 -5.37
CA ALA A 177 3.62 -16.47 -5.28
C ALA A 177 3.70 -17.87 -4.66
N ALA A 178 4.67 -18.69 -5.08
CA ALA A 178 4.89 -20.03 -4.55
C ALA A 178 5.22 -20.02 -3.05
N ASP A 179 6.12 -19.14 -2.61
CA ASP A 179 6.49 -18.97 -1.19
C ASP A 179 5.29 -18.61 -0.30
N ALA A 180 4.45 -17.70 -0.78
CA ALA A 180 3.24 -17.26 -0.09
C ALA A 180 2.17 -18.37 -0.06
N GLN A 181 1.95 -19.05 -1.19
CA GLN A 181 1.01 -20.16 -1.30
C GLN A 181 1.42 -21.36 -0.44
N ALA A 182 2.72 -21.65 -0.31
CA ALA A 182 3.25 -22.68 0.58
C ALA A 182 2.91 -22.42 2.06
N ARG A 183 2.65 -21.15 2.43
CA ARG A 183 2.18 -20.73 3.76
C ARG A 183 0.65 -20.59 3.84
N GLY A 184 -0.07 -21.02 2.81
CA GLY A 184 -1.52 -20.96 2.72
C GLY A 184 -2.09 -19.57 2.47
N MET A 185 -1.27 -18.60 2.02
CA MET A 185 -1.75 -17.27 1.68
C MET A 185 -2.48 -17.26 0.32
N LYS A 186 -3.45 -16.36 0.17
CA LYS A 186 -4.08 -16.01 -1.12
C LYS A 186 -3.27 -14.89 -1.77
N VAL A 187 -2.76 -15.12 -2.99
CA VAL A 187 -1.91 -14.15 -3.70
C VAL A 187 -2.74 -13.34 -4.69
N VAL A 188 -2.49 -12.04 -4.77
CA VAL A 188 -3.02 -11.13 -5.79
C VAL A 188 -1.84 -10.44 -6.46
N LEU A 189 -1.78 -10.53 -7.79
CA LEU A 189 -0.76 -9.85 -8.57
C LEU A 189 -1.31 -8.54 -9.14
N ILE A 190 -0.54 -7.48 -9.03
CA ILE A 190 -0.95 -6.13 -9.39
C ILE A 190 0.12 -5.51 -10.30
N SER A 191 -0.28 -5.02 -11.48
CA SER A 191 0.63 -4.24 -12.33
C SER A 191 0.96 -2.90 -11.68
N SER A 192 2.15 -2.33 -11.90
CA SER A 192 2.44 -0.97 -11.46
C SER A 192 1.45 0.06 -12.01
N VAL A 193 1.27 1.15 -11.27
CA VAL A 193 0.54 2.32 -11.77
C VAL A 193 1.21 2.90 -13.02
N SER A 194 0.42 3.44 -13.94
CA SER A 194 0.94 4.15 -15.11
C SER A 194 1.70 5.40 -14.66
N ARG A 195 2.72 5.79 -15.44
CA ARG A 195 3.27 7.14 -15.37
C ARG A 195 2.40 8.11 -16.16
N ARG A 196 2.29 9.34 -15.68
CA ARG A 196 1.61 10.44 -16.36
C ARG A 196 2.43 10.95 -17.54
N THR A 197 2.54 10.17 -18.60
CA THR A 197 3.25 10.53 -19.84
C THR A 197 2.22 10.66 -20.95
N PHE A 198 1.79 11.90 -21.23
CA PHE A 198 0.84 12.16 -22.30
C PHE A 198 1.53 12.24 -23.66
N LYS A 199 0.90 11.64 -24.66
CA LYS A 199 1.18 11.83 -26.09
C LYS A 199 -0.17 11.90 -26.81
N ASP A 200 -0.40 12.98 -27.56
CA ASP A 200 -1.63 13.18 -28.34
C ASP A 200 -2.92 13.03 -27.50
N GLY A 201 -2.90 13.54 -26.26
CA GLY A 201 -4.04 13.48 -25.33
C GLY A 201 -4.26 12.12 -24.65
N LYS A 202 -3.37 11.14 -24.88
CA LYS A 202 -3.46 9.79 -24.33
C LYS A 202 -2.24 9.42 -23.48
N ILE A 203 -2.43 8.56 -22.49
CA ILE A 203 -1.33 8.06 -21.67
C ILE A 203 -0.54 7.03 -22.48
N THR A 204 0.75 7.29 -22.61
CA THR A 204 1.70 6.33 -23.18
C THR A 204 2.20 5.41 -22.08
N ASN A 205 2.02 4.10 -22.26
CA ASN A 205 2.56 3.11 -21.33
C ASN A 205 4.10 3.11 -21.39
N THR A 206 4.74 3.40 -20.26
CA THR A 206 6.21 3.45 -20.11
C THR A 206 6.76 2.31 -19.23
N LEU A 207 5.93 1.32 -18.90
CA LEU A 207 6.28 0.16 -18.09
C LEU A 207 6.90 -0.97 -18.91
N ALA A 208 7.29 -0.74 -20.18
CA ALA A 208 8.15 -1.63 -20.96
C ALA A 208 7.78 -3.14 -20.95
N GLY A 209 6.49 -3.46 -20.95
CA GLY A 209 5.98 -4.84 -20.97
C GLY A 209 5.91 -5.55 -19.62
N TYR A 210 6.23 -4.87 -18.51
CA TYR A 210 6.10 -5.45 -17.16
C TYR A 210 4.64 -5.71 -16.78
N ASP A 211 3.72 -4.85 -17.24
CA ASP A 211 2.27 -4.99 -17.07
C ASP A 211 1.72 -6.23 -17.80
N ASP A 212 2.18 -6.47 -19.03
CA ASP A 212 1.86 -7.71 -19.76
C ASP A 212 2.46 -8.94 -19.07
N ALA A 213 3.68 -8.84 -18.57
CA ALA A 213 4.36 -9.94 -17.88
C ALA A 213 3.61 -10.38 -16.61
N VAL A 214 3.24 -9.44 -15.74
CA VAL A 214 2.46 -9.78 -14.53
C VAL A 214 1.07 -10.30 -14.87
N ARG A 215 0.41 -9.76 -15.91
CA ARG A 215 -0.90 -10.25 -16.38
C ARG A 215 -0.81 -11.71 -16.81
N LYS A 216 0.22 -12.07 -17.58
CA LYS A 216 0.49 -13.46 -18.01
C LYS A 216 0.75 -14.37 -16.82
N VAL A 217 1.62 -13.97 -15.89
CA VAL A 217 1.90 -14.78 -14.69
C VAL A 217 0.64 -15.01 -13.86
N ALA A 218 -0.19 -13.97 -13.66
CA ALA A 218 -1.41 -14.11 -12.90
C ALA A 218 -2.38 -15.13 -13.54
N ALA A 219 -2.50 -15.10 -14.86
CA ALA A 219 -3.29 -16.08 -15.61
C ALA A 219 -2.71 -17.49 -15.52
N GLU A 220 -1.39 -17.66 -15.66
CA GLU A 220 -0.70 -18.95 -15.56
C GLU A 220 -0.85 -19.59 -14.18
N LEU A 221 -0.80 -18.78 -13.11
CA LEU A 221 -0.95 -19.23 -11.73
C LEU A 221 -2.42 -19.32 -11.29
N ASN A 222 -3.37 -18.87 -12.13
CA ASN A 222 -4.78 -18.75 -11.79
C ASN A 222 -5.02 -17.98 -10.48
N VAL A 223 -4.34 -16.84 -10.33
CA VAL A 223 -4.49 -15.93 -9.19
C VAL A 223 -5.16 -14.63 -9.62
N PRO A 224 -5.89 -13.93 -8.74
CA PRO A 224 -6.46 -12.62 -9.07
C PRO A 224 -5.42 -11.63 -9.59
N PHE A 225 -5.80 -10.89 -10.64
CA PHE A 225 -5.00 -9.84 -11.26
C PHE A 225 -5.69 -8.49 -11.18
N ILE A 226 -4.98 -7.44 -10.76
CA ILE A 226 -5.46 -6.06 -10.78
C ILE A 226 -4.59 -5.24 -11.75
N ASP A 227 -5.20 -4.79 -12.84
CA ASP A 227 -4.55 -3.99 -13.88
C ASP A 227 -4.52 -2.49 -13.54
N LEU A 228 -3.70 -2.11 -12.56
CA LEU A 228 -3.54 -0.69 -12.24
C LEU A 228 -2.89 0.11 -13.37
N THR A 229 -2.11 -0.49 -14.26
CA THR A 229 -1.56 0.23 -15.42
C THR A 229 -2.70 0.80 -16.27
N ALA A 230 -3.65 -0.04 -16.69
CA ALA A 230 -4.80 0.38 -17.48
C ALA A 230 -5.77 1.28 -16.70
N LYS A 231 -6.05 0.96 -15.43
CA LYS A 231 -6.99 1.74 -14.60
C LYS A 231 -6.48 3.15 -14.32
N THR A 232 -5.20 3.30 -14.02
CA THR A 232 -4.61 4.62 -13.77
C THR A 232 -4.41 5.42 -15.06
N ALA A 233 -4.12 4.77 -16.20
CA ALA A 233 -4.15 5.45 -17.49
C ALA A 233 -5.52 6.06 -17.77
N THR A 234 -6.60 5.28 -17.57
CA THR A 234 -7.98 5.78 -17.71
C THR A 234 -8.25 6.96 -16.78
N PHE A 235 -7.84 6.85 -15.52
CA PHE A 235 -7.99 7.91 -14.52
C PHE A 235 -7.29 9.21 -14.94
N TYR A 236 -6.03 9.15 -15.37
CA TYR A 236 -5.30 10.36 -15.78
C TYR A 236 -5.88 10.96 -17.07
N GLU A 237 -6.28 10.13 -18.03
CA GLU A 237 -6.94 10.59 -19.26
C GLU A 237 -8.27 11.28 -18.98
N ALA A 238 -9.04 10.77 -18.01
CA ALA A 238 -10.31 11.38 -17.59
C ALA A 238 -10.10 12.75 -16.92
N LEU A 239 -9.03 12.92 -16.14
CA LEU A 239 -8.64 14.25 -15.64
C LEU A 239 -8.08 15.16 -16.74
N GLY A 240 -7.50 14.58 -17.79
CA GLY A 240 -6.84 15.32 -18.85
C GLY A 240 -5.50 15.94 -18.44
N LEU A 241 -4.85 16.61 -19.40
CA LEU A 241 -3.49 17.11 -19.23
C LEU A 241 -3.36 18.18 -18.13
N ASP A 242 -4.38 19.03 -17.99
CA ASP A 242 -4.33 20.23 -17.13
C ASP A 242 -4.67 19.92 -15.67
N ILE A 243 -5.58 18.98 -15.41
CA ILE A 243 -6.04 18.64 -14.05
C ILE A 243 -5.22 17.47 -13.49
N SER A 244 -4.79 16.51 -14.32
CA SER A 244 -4.05 15.33 -13.85
C SER A 244 -2.83 15.62 -12.96
N PRO A 245 -2.06 16.73 -13.10
CA PRO A 245 -0.98 17.04 -12.17
C PRO A 245 -1.42 17.17 -10.70
N GLN A 246 -2.69 17.50 -10.43
CA GLN A 246 -3.24 17.59 -9.08
C GLN A 246 -3.42 16.22 -8.39
N ALA A 247 -3.21 15.11 -9.10
CA ALA A 247 -3.14 13.77 -8.50
C ALA A 247 -1.73 13.34 -8.06
N PHE A 248 -0.74 14.20 -8.27
CA PHE A 248 0.67 13.89 -8.04
C PHE A 248 1.29 14.83 -7.03
N GLY A 249 2.30 14.33 -6.33
CA GLY A 249 3.08 15.15 -5.40
C GLY A 249 3.78 16.30 -6.12
N ASN A 250 4.07 17.38 -5.39
CA ASN A 250 4.74 18.56 -5.93
C ASN A 250 4.09 19.15 -7.21
N GLY A 251 2.76 19.06 -7.31
CA GLY A 251 1.99 19.56 -8.46
C GLY A 251 2.30 18.83 -9.77
N GLY A 252 2.68 17.55 -9.70
CA GLY A 252 2.90 16.70 -10.89
C GLY A 252 4.17 16.98 -11.68
N LYS A 253 5.17 17.63 -11.06
CA LYS A 253 6.55 17.68 -11.61
C LYS A 253 7.11 16.27 -11.83
N ASP A 254 6.71 15.34 -10.96
CA ASP A 254 6.91 13.91 -11.13
C ASP A 254 5.60 13.27 -11.58
N GLY A 255 5.64 12.55 -12.70
CA GLY A 255 4.49 11.81 -13.24
C GLY A 255 4.31 10.40 -12.65
N THR A 256 5.06 10.02 -11.61
CA THR A 256 5.04 8.67 -11.03
C THR A 256 4.41 8.65 -9.63
N HIS A 257 4.80 9.59 -8.75
CA HIS A 257 4.42 9.54 -7.34
C HIS A 257 3.21 10.42 -7.02
N HIS A 258 2.19 9.80 -6.43
CA HIS A 258 0.92 10.43 -6.12
C HIS A 258 1.00 11.31 -4.87
N ASN A 259 0.04 12.24 -4.77
CA ASN A 259 -0.32 12.86 -3.50
C ASN A 259 -1.49 12.10 -2.84
N ALA A 260 -2.04 12.64 -1.76
CA ALA A 260 -3.16 12.04 -1.03
C ALA A 260 -4.38 11.73 -1.92
N TYR A 261 -4.74 12.63 -2.84
CA TYR A 261 -5.87 12.44 -3.74
C TYR A 261 -5.64 11.28 -4.71
N GLY A 262 -4.53 11.28 -5.45
CA GLY A 262 -4.23 10.22 -6.40
C GLY A 262 -4.12 8.85 -5.71
N ALA A 263 -3.44 8.81 -4.57
CA ALA A 263 -3.30 7.61 -3.75
C ALA A 263 -4.66 7.06 -3.27
N PHE A 264 -5.55 7.93 -2.79
CA PHE A 264 -6.88 7.53 -2.30
C PHE A 264 -7.75 6.95 -3.41
N VAL A 265 -7.76 7.59 -4.58
CA VAL A 265 -8.51 7.13 -5.76
C VAL A 265 -8.01 5.75 -6.20
N ILE A 266 -6.69 5.55 -6.27
CA ILE A 266 -6.09 4.26 -6.67
C ILE A 266 -6.37 3.17 -5.63
N ALA A 267 -6.22 3.48 -4.35
CA ALA A 267 -6.52 2.56 -3.26
C ALA A 267 -7.99 2.11 -3.26
N ASN A 268 -8.92 2.97 -3.66
CA ASN A 268 -10.31 2.59 -3.81
C ASN A 268 -10.53 1.57 -4.94
N TYR A 269 -9.81 1.69 -6.07
CA TYR A 269 -9.88 0.67 -7.13
C TYR A 269 -9.35 -0.68 -6.65
N VAL A 270 -8.22 -0.67 -5.92
CA VAL A 270 -7.67 -1.90 -5.33
C VAL A 270 -8.67 -2.50 -4.35
N ALA A 271 -9.25 -1.69 -3.46
CA ALA A 271 -10.27 -2.14 -2.51
C ALA A 271 -11.49 -2.74 -3.22
N SER A 272 -11.99 -2.08 -4.27
CA SER A 272 -13.11 -2.59 -5.09
C SER A 272 -12.79 -3.98 -5.65
N ALA A 273 -11.57 -4.17 -6.18
CA ALA A 273 -11.17 -5.44 -6.78
C ALA A 273 -10.98 -6.56 -5.75
N ILE A 274 -10.37 -6.27 -4.59
CA ILE A 274 -10.09 -7.31 -3.58
C ILE A 274 -11.30 -7.65 -2.71
N THR A 275 -12.33 -6.79 -2.68
CA THR A 275 -13.57 -7.02 -1.93
C THR A 275 -14.72 -7.49 -2.83
N ASP A 276 -14.54 -7.51 -4.15
CA ASP A 276 -15.50 -8.15 -5.06
C ASP A 276 -15.63 -9.63 -4.69
N PRO A 277 -16.86 -10.17 -4.48
CA PRO A 277 -17.06 -11.59 -4.21
C PRO A 277 -16.40 -12.52 -5.24
N LYS A 278 -16.29 -12.10 -6.50
CA LYS A 278 -15.64 -12.84 -7.58
C LYS A 278 -14.12 -12.97 -7.41
N SER A 279 -13.50 -12.15 -6.57
CA SER A 279 -12.07 -12.28 -6.24
C SER A 279 -11.76 -13.58 -5.50
N GLY A 280 -12.75 -14.18 -4.81
CA GLY A 280 -12.56 -15.36 -3.96
C GLY A 280 -11.72 -15.08 -2.71
N LEU A 281 -11.39 -13.82 -2.41
CA LEU A 281 -10.54 -13.46 -1.28
C LEU A 281 -11.27 -13.48 0.07
N ASP A 282 -12.59 -13.31 0.04
CA ASP A 282 -13.47 -13.18 1.22
C ASP A 282 -13.04 -11.99 2.10
N LEU A 283 -12.82 -10.84 1.45
CA LEU A 283 -12.59 -9.56 2.10
C LEU A 283 -13.83 -8.69 1.93
N LYS A 284 -14.17 -7.91 2.97
CA LYS A 284 -15.28 -6.97 2.94
C LYS A 284 -14.74 -5.54 2.87
N ALA A 285 -15.45 -4.71 2.11
CA ALA A 285 -15.21 -3.29 2.11
C ALA A 285 -15.81 -2.65 3.36
N ALA A 286 -15.30 -1.46 3.74
CA ALA A 286 -15.89 -0.68 4.81
C ALA A 286 -17.40 -0.43 4.57
N PRO A 287 -18.24 -0.30 5.61
CA PRO A 287 -19.69 -0.13 5.43
C PRO A 287 -20.10 1.10 4.61
N ASP A 288 -19.25 2.13 4.58
CA ASP A 288 -19.44 3.37 3.84
C ASP A 288 -18.69 3.40 2.50
N PHE A 289 -18.17 2.26 2.05
CA PHE A 289 -17.39 2.15 0.84
C PHE A 289 -18.25 2.43 -0.41
N VAL A 290 -17.76 3.36 -1.22
CA VAL A 290 -18.30 3.64 -2.55
C VAL A 290 -17.18 3.45 -3.56
N ALA A 291 -17.37 2.55 -4.51
CA ALA A 291 -16.41 2.31 -5.59
C ALA A 291 -16.35 3.52 -6.53
N PHE A 292 -15.16 4.05 -6.78
CA PHE A 292 -14.94 5.10 -7.78
C PHE A 292 -14.96 4.53 -9.19
N ASP A 293 -15.45 5.32 -10.13
CA ASP A 293 -15.30 5.07 -11.56
C ASP A 293 -14.07 5.83 -12.09
N PRO A 294 -13.02 5.14 -12.58
CA PRO A 294 -11.83 5.80 -13.12
C PRO A 294 -12.09 6.65 -14.36
N SER A 295 -13.20 6.46 -15.06
CA SER A 295 -13.59 7.33 -16.16
C SER A 295 -14.29 8.62 -15.70
N LYS A 296 -14.65 8.71 -14.41
CA LYS A 296 -15.36 9.83 -13.81
C LYS A 296 -14.80 10.16 -12.41
N PRO A 297 -13.51 10.50 -12.30
CA PRO A 297 -12.92 10.83 -11.02
C PRO A 297 -13.55 12.10 -10.44
N ALA A 298 -13.69 12.14 -9.11
CA ALA A 298 -14.07 13.38 -8.41
C ALA A 298 -13.04 14.47 -8.67
N ASP A 299 -13.47 15.73 -8.79
CA ASP A 299 -12.55 16.85 -9.00
C ASP A 299 -11.56 16.96 -7.81
N PRO A 300 -10.24 16.93 -8.06
CA PRO A 300 -9.23 17.08 -7.00
C PRO A 300 -9.40 18.36 -6.17
N GLN A 301 -9.97 19.42 -6.75
CA GLN A 301 -10.20 20.68 -6.02
C GLN A 301 -11.27 20.55 -4.94
N ASN A 302 -12.19 19.59 -5.10
CA ASN A 302 -13.24 19.27 -4.13
C ASN A 302 -12.85 18.09 -3.23
N PHE A 303 -11.65 17.56 -3.39
CA PHE A 303 -11.15 16.46 -2.58
C PHE A 303 -10.48 16.99 -1.32
N GLU A 304 -11.18 16.92 -0.20
CA GLU A 304 -10.63 17.25 1.11
C GLU A 304 -10.27 15.98 1.87
N LEU A 305 -9.09 15.44 1.58
CA LEU A 305 -8.38 14.61 2.55
C LEU A 305 -7.26 15.49 3.10
N LYS A 306 -7.43 15.95 4.33
CA LYS A 306 -6.34 16.51 5.12
C LYS A 306 -5.78 15.35 5.94
N PRO A 307 -4.74 14.62 5.47
CA PRO A 307 -3.92 13.87 6.40
C PRO A 307 -3.62 14.80 7.57
N THR A 308 -3.72 14.30 8.79
CA THR A 308 -3.23 15.02 9.98
C THR A 308 -1.92 15.71 9.61
N ASP A 309 -1.76 17.00 9.90
CA ASP A 309 -0.56 17.78 9.58
C ASP A 309 0.68 17.08 10.17
N TRP A 310 1.25 16.17 9.40
CA TRP A 310 2.36 15.33 9.79
C TRP A 310 3.60 16.07 9.33
N PRO A 311 4.46 16.58 10.24
CA PRO A 311 4.77 16.02 11.56
C PRO A 311 4.42 16.90 12.78
N VAL A 312 3.48 17.86 12.68
CA VAL A 312 3.10 18.73 13.81
C VAL A 312 2.18 17.96 14.79
N MET A 313 2.75 16.92 15.38
CA MET A 313 2.12 16.07 16.37
C MET A 313 2.66 16.45 17.74
N ARG A 314 1.77 16.67 18.71
CA ARG A 314 2.19 16.70 20.11
C ARG A 314 2.52 15.27 20.52
N GLU A 315 3.76 15.01 20.90
CA GLU A 315 4.10 13.74 21.54
C GLU A 315 3.42 13.66 22.91
N VAL A 316 2.67 12.58 23.11
CA VAL A 316 2.12 12.21 24.41
C VAL A 316 2.69 10.84 24.75
N VAL A 317 3.63 10.81 25.69
CA VAL A 317 4.12 9.54 26.23
C VAL A 317 3.06 9.01 27.18
N THR A 318 2.35 7.98 26.76
CA THR A 318 1.40 7.26 27.61
C THR A 318 1.93 5.86 27.90
N LYS A 319 1.64 5.33 29.10
CA LYS A 319 1.85 3.91 29.39
C LYS A 319 0.61 3.18 28.92
N ILE A 320 0.79 2.13 28.11
CA ILE A 320 -0.29 1.16 27.87
C ILE A 320 -0.57 0.52 29.23
N SER A 321 -1.75 0.77 29.80
CA SER A 321 -2.22 0.02 30.97
C SER A 321 -2.55 -1.39 30.50
N GLY A 322 -1.54 -2.25 30.49
CA GLY A 322 -1.72 -3.66 30.18
C GLY A 322 -2.61 -4.31 31.24
N ASN A 323 -3.81 -4.71 30.80
CA ASN A 323 -4.36 -6.01 31.16
C ASN A 323 -4.16 -6.93 29.96
#